data_AF-A0A8B6CHS9-F1
#
_entry.id   AF-A0A8B6CHS9-F1
#
_cell.length_a   1.000
_cell.length_b   1.000
_cell.length_c   1.000
_cell.angle_alpha   90.00
_cell.angle_beta   90.00
_cell.angle_gamma   90.00
#
_symmetry.space_group_name_H-M   'P 1'
#
loop_
_entity.id
_entity.type
_entity.pdbx_description
1 polymer ?
#
loop_
_entity_poly.entity_id
_entity_poly.type
_entity_poly.pdbx_seq_one_letter_code
_entity_poly.pdbx_strand_id
1 'polypeptide(L)'
;MASDVNGRTCMSTGVELSDTSIISDVGADKSGNVDSLYNMNDTFKQYSPQNSQIVHILTEIGTPVRQNVNIDDSIVDSQDFQDCSQGTHFIPNQDFIAKLDLELIDLPRDSYIVKLIELTNDSDDTITWYRSMLTSRAKSIQGCPLGKLITRKSTNRGSSSQKYAKDCYLLQQFISGDPSSIDEVFRKDEPKSVSEPNTLPLNCHLIELRTTLHMTIDRLNEVEKLGKANRTVIEKLQTDNEKLRRELEDSNERLCKHLVFSERKYTQYEANLKLLNQQSKAIGEFDFNMYSEKIKQIDSEQIRHSKLLLSAQKSFNELKMSCQQSYATKVNPHITPDSIPVSSTDSTTHSYNLQMRSPESEIYNGTVKDSQQTHEHTPYKCPCKI
;
A
#
# COMPACT_ATOMS: atom_id res chain seq x y z
N MET A 1 17.54 26.93 -60.84
CA MET A 1 17.91 27.78 -59.68
C MET A 1 17.48 27.00 -58.44
N ALA A 2 18.37 26.14 -57.96
CA ALA A 2 19.40 26.44 -56.96
C ALA A 2 18.78 26.40 -55.55
N SER A 3 18.89 25.25 -54.86
CA SER A 3 19.80 24.98 -53.71
C SER A 3 19.37 25.71 -52.42
N ASP A 4 19.51 25.21 -51.19
CA ASP A 4 20.01 23.95 -50.64
C ASP A 4 19.81 24.03 -49.11
N VAL A 5 19.93 22.87 -48.44
CA VAL A 5 20.55 22.69 -47.11
C VAL A 5 19.86 23.29 -45.88
N ASN A 6 19.32 22.41 -45.04
CA ASN A 6 19.46 22.51 -43.59
C ASN A 6 19.79 21.13 -43.02
N GLY A 7 21.09 20.89 -42.84
CA GLY A 7 21.63 19.72 -42.16
C GLY A 7 21.48 19.86 -40.65
N ARG A 8 20.92 18.83 -40.01
CA ARG A 8 21.09 18.58 -38.57
C ARG A 8 22.12 17.48 -38.39
N THR A 9 23.26 17.87 -37.85
CA THR A 9 24.37 17.00 -37.46
C THR A 9 23.99 16.27 -36.17
N CYS A 10 23.87 14.95 -36.23
CA CYS A 10 23.80 14.08 -35.06
C CYS A 10 25.24 13.68 -34.69
N MET A 11 25.78 14.26 -33.61
CA MET A 11 27.02 13.77 -33.00
C MET A 11 26.68 12.53 -32.17
N SER A 12 26.97 11.36 -32.71
CA SER A 12 26.93 10.08 -31.99
C SER A 12 28.36 9.70 -31.64
N THR A 13 28.80 10.00 -30.41
CA THR A 13 30.05 9.43 -29.87
C THR A 13 29.74 8.04 -29.35
N GLY A 14 30.12 7.04 -30.15
CA GLY A 14 30.32 5.68 -29.67
C GLY A 14 31.51 5.63 -28.73
N VAL A 15 31.32 4.99 -27.58
CA VAL A 15 32.42 4.48 -26.76
C VAL A 15 32.20 2.98 -26.70
N GLU A 16 32.95 2.28 -27.55
CA GLU A 16 33.25 0.87 -27.38
C GLU A 16 34.17 0.74 -26.16
N LEU A 17 33.74 -0.06 -25.19
CA LEU A 17 34.65 -0.71 -24.25
C LEU A 17 34.29 -2.19 -24.23
N SER A 18 35.04 -2.93 -25.04
CA SER A 18 35.31 -4.35 -24.92
C SER A 18 36.04 -4.67 -23.61
N ASP A 19 36.07 -5.96 -23.31
CA ASP A 19 36.88 -6.64 -22.29
C ASP A 19 36.27 -6.75 -20.90
N THR A 20 35.53 -7.85 -20.69
CA THR A 20 35.74 -8.63 -19.47
C THR A 20 35.82 -10.12 -19.79
N SER A 21 36.98 -10.62 -19.40
CA SER A 21 37.51 -11.97 -19.50
C SER A 21 36.64 -13.04 -18.88
N ILE A 22 36.52 -14.14 -19.63
CA ILE A 22 36.15 -15.47 -19.16
C ILE A 22 37.25 -15.92 -18.18
N ILE A 23 36.92 -16.04 -16.90
CA ILE A 23 37.67 -16.86 -15.94
C ILE A 23 36.75 -18.04 -15.59
N SER A 24 37.00 -19.13 -16.29
CA SER A 24 36.65 -20.47 -15.85
C SER A 24 37.60 -20.86 -14.73
N ASP A 25 37.08 -21.05 -13.51
CA ASP A 25 37.82 -21.78 -12.48
C ASP A 25 36.96 -22.89 -11.88
N VAL A 26 37.56 -24.07 -11.92
CA VAL A 26 37.06 -25.35 -11.48
C VAL A 26 37.30 -25.44 -9.98
N GLY A 27 36.24 -25.68 -9.21
CA GLY A 27 36.32 -25.93 -7.77
C GLY A 27 35.26 -26.91 -7.34
N ALA A 28 35.62 -28.20 -7.38
CA ALA A 28 34.91 -29.26 -6.69
C ALA A 28 35.01 -29.03 -5.17
N ASP A 29 33.88 -29.08 -4.46
CA ASP A 29 33.66 -29.98 -3.33
C ASP A 29 32.42 -29.61 -2.50
N LYS A 30 31.87 -30.66 -1.90
CA LYS A 30 30.93 -30.72 -0.75
C LYS A 30 29.45 -30.86 -1.10
N SER A 31 29.08 -32.14 -1.20
CA SER A 31 27.82 -32.74 -0.79
C SER A 31 27.14 -31.99 0.37
N GLY A 32 26.16 -31.17 0.02
CA GLY A 32 25.20 -30.54 0.92
C GLY A 32 23.90 -31.33 0.94
N ASN A 33 23.65 -31.95 2.09
CA ASN A 33 22.48 -32.72 2.48
C ASN A 33 21.16 -32.01 2.11
N VAL A 34 20.36 -32.61 1.21
CA VAL A 34 19.02 -32.12 0.82
C VAL A 34 17.98 -32.88 1.64
N ASP A 35 17.82 -32.49 2.90
CA ASP A 35 16.72 -32.93 3.76
C ASP A 35 16.39 -31.78 4.73
N SER A 36 15.69 -30.75 4.24
CA SER A 36 14.90 -29.84 5.10
C SER A 36 14.07 -28.86 4.25
N LEU A 37 12.99 -29.35 3.65
CA LEU A 37 11.91 -28.50 3.15
C LEU A 37 10.61 -29.27 3.36
N TYR A 38 10.01 -29.16 4.56
CA TYR A 38 8.56 -29.21 4.82
C TYR A 38 8.34 -29.14 6.34
N ASN A 39 8.34 -27.94 6.91
CA ASN A 39 7.49 -27.66 8.07
C ASN A 39 7.29 -26.15 8.27
N MET A 40 6.25 -25.59 7.63
CA MET A 40 5.79 -24.20 7.84
C MET A 40 4.26 -24.21 8.06
N ASN A 41 3.78 -25.13 8.91
CA ASN A 41 2.36 -25.22 9.26
C ASN A 41 2.02 -24.77 10.70
N ASP A 42 2.96 -24.17 11.45
CA ASP A 42 2.75 -23.86 12.87
C ASP A 42 2.74 -22.37 13.28
N THR A 43 2.67 -21.43 12.34
CA THR A 43 2.64 -19.98 12.68
C THR A 43 1.35 -19.26 12.28
N PHE A 44 0.21 -19.95 12.34
CA PHE A 44 -1.11 -19.31 12.17
C PHE A 44 -2.11 -19.80 13.23
N LYS A 45 -1.78 -19.64 14.51
CA LYS A 45 -2.76 -19.57 15.59
C LYS A 45 -2.39 -18.44 16.55
N GLN A 46 -3.40 -17.63 16.88
CA GLN A 46 -3.40 -16.48 17.80
C GLN A 46 -3.06 -15.11 17.18
N TYR A 47 -3.95 -14.61 16.33
CA TYR A 47 -4.37 -13.21 16.44
C TYR A 47 -5.89 -13.16 16.52
N SER A 48 -6.38 -12.73 17.68
CA SER A 48 -7.78 -12.43 17.97
C SER A 48 -8.13 -11.07 17.36
N PRO A 49 -9.25 -10.90 16.64
CA PRO A 49 -9.79 -9.58 16.38
C PRO A 49 -10.96 -9.34 17.34
N GLN A 50 -10.70 -8.58 18.41
CA GLN A 50 -11.74 -7.72 18.96
C GLN A 50 -11.51 -6.31 18.41
N ASN A 51 -12.61 -5.71 17.97
CA ASN A 51 -12.77 -4.38 17.39
C ASN A 51 -12.28 -4.26 15.93
N SER A 52 -13.04 -3.82 14.94
CA SER A 52 -14.32 -3.11 14.79
C SER A 52 -14.03 -2.05 13.73
N GLN A 53 -14.87 -2.03 12.70
CA GLN A 53 -15.12 -0.95 11.75
C GLN A 53 -14.11 -0.72 10.62
N ILE A 54 -14.70 -0.32 9.49
CA ILE A 54 -14.13 0.12 8.22
C ILE A 54 -14.04 -1.01 7.17
N VAL A 55 -15.15 -1.23 6.45
CA VAL A 55 -15.35 -0.92 5.02
C VAL A 55 -16.70 -1.52 4.63
N HIS A 56 -17.75 -0.69 4.57
CA HIS A 56 -19.05 -1.06 4.02
C HIS A 56 -19.50 0.05 3.05
N ILE A 57 -18.85 0.15 1.88
CA ILE A 57 -19.30 0.95 0.73
C ILE A 57 -18.71 0.21 -0.50
N LEU A 58 -19.48 -0.43 -1.38
CA LEU A 58 -20.21 0.22 -2.47
C LEU A 58 -21.32 -0.69 -3.00
N THR A 59 -22.58 -0.36 -2.70
CA THR A 59 -23.69 -0.51 -3.65
C THR A 59 -24.78 0.45 -3.22
N GLU A 60 -24.99 1.53 -3.99
CA GLU A 60 -26.31 2.02 -4.40
C GLU A 60 -26.22 3.43 -5.00
N ILE A 61 -26.52 3.46 -6.28
CA ILE A 61 -26.81 4.65 -7.08
C ILE A 61 -28.31 4.88 -6.94
N GLY A 62 -28.76 6.03 -6.41
CA GLY A 62 -30.19 6.36 -6.46
C GLY A 62 -30.70 7.53 -5.60
N THR A 63 -30.77 8.72 -6.21
CA THR A 63 -31.71 9.84 -5.96
C THR A 63 -31.71 10.62 -4.63
N PRO A 64 -31.69 11.98 -4.67
CA PRO A 64 -31.92 12.82 -3.50
C PRO A 64 -33.42 13.16 -3.33
N VAL A 65 -34.00 12.79 -2.20
CA VAL A 65 -35.28 13.32 -1.72
C VAL A 65 -35.01 14.47 -0.75
N ARG A 66 -35.55 15.64 -1.08
CA ARG A 66 -35.60 16.83 -0.22
C ARG A 66 -36.37 16.52 1.06
N GLN A 67 -35.80 16.82 2.22
CA GLN A 67 -36.58 17.12 3.42
C GLN A 67 -36.06 18.37 4.11
N ASN A 68 -36.94 19.37 4.12
CA ASN A 68 -36.94 20.53 5.00
C ASN A 68 -36.96 20.07 6.46
N VAL A 69 -36.09 20.62 7.29
CA VAL A 69 -36.29 20.65 8.74
C VAL A 69 -36.10 22.10 9.20
N ASN A 70 -37.24 22.73 9.53
CA ASN A 70 -37.31 23.91 10.38
C ASN A 70 -36.81 23.54 11.77
N ILE A 71 -35.88 24.32 12.33
CA ILE A 71 -35.66 24.36 13.77
C ILE A 71 -35.92 25.80 14.21
N ASP A 72 -36.96 25.89 15.02
CA ASP A 72 -37.59 27.08 15.57
C ASP A 72 -36.87 27.57 16.83
N ASP A 73 -37.09 28.84 17.11
CA ASP A 73 -36.56 29.65 18.19
C ASP A 73 -36.87 29.11 19.59
N SER A 74 -35.88 29.19 20.48
CA SER A 74 -36.16 29.40 21.91
C SER A 74 -35.06 30.22 22.58
N ILE A 75 -35.28 31.53 22.53
CA ILE A 75 -35.14 32.53 23.60
C ILE A 75 -34.72 31.93 24.97
N VAL A 76 -33.53 32.32 25.45
CA VAL A 76 -33.28 32.56 26.87
C VAL A 76 -32.47 33.85 26.97
N ASP A 77 -33.15 34.87 27.48
CA ASP A 77 -32.64 36.19 27.79
C ASP A 77 -32.23 36.25 29.27
N SER A 78 -31.32 37.17 29.58
CA SER A 78 -30.93 37.66 30.91
C SER A 78 -29.99 36.79 31.78
N GLN A 79 -28.73 37.22 31.89
CA GLN A 79 -28.27 37.86 33.13
C GLN A 79 -26.95 38.62 32.93
N ASP A 80 -27.00 39.87 33.38
CA ASP A 80 -25.93 40.86 33.43
C ASP A 80 -24.68 40.35 34.15
N PHE A 81 -23.54 40.42 33.48
CA PHE A 81 -22.23 40.47 34.13
C PHE A 81 -21.40 41.59 33.50
N GLN A 82 -21.54 42.75 34.11
CA GLN A 82 -20.74 43.94 33.87
C GLN A 82 -19.84 44.08 35.10
N ASP A 83 -18.56 43.70 35.01
CA ASP A 83 -17.47 44.60 35.45
C ASP A 83 -16.03 44.08 35.21
N CYS A 84 -15.16 45.05 34.92
CA CYS A 84 -13.69 45.04 34.98
C CYS A 84 -12.90 44.21 33.96
N SER A 85 -12.79 44.79 32.78
CA SER A 85 -11.66 44.73 31.85
C SER A 85 -10.28 44.83 32.54
N GLN A 86 -9.67 43.69 32.83
CA GLN A 86 -8.22 43.57 32.77
C GLN A 86 -7.88 43.06 31.37
N GLY A 87 -7.46 43.96 30.48
CA GLY A 87 -7.01 43.61 29.15
C GLY A 87 -5.82 42.68 29.24
N THR A 88 -6.08 41.37 29.15
CA THR A 88 -5.05 40.37 28.91
C THR A 88 -4.45 40.71 27.57
N HIS A 89 -3.31 41.41 27.58
CA HIS A 89 -2.50 41.66 26.39
C HIS A 89 -2.23 40.30 25.75
N PHE A 90 -2.95 39.99 24.68
CA PHE A 90 -2.73 38.79 23.90
C PHE A 90 -1.35 38.94 23.26
N ILE A 91 -0.38 38.16 23.75
CA ILE A 91 0.95 38.05 23.15
C ILE A 91 0.88 36.81 22.26
N PRO A 92 0.83 36.96 20.91
CA PRO A 92 0.82 35.82 20.01
C PRO A 92 2.06 34.94 20.22
N ASN A 93 1.87 33.62 20.20
CA ASN A 93 2.96 32.64 20.29
C ASN A 93 3.95 32.80 19.12
N GLN A 94 5.23 32.50 19.33
CA GLN A 94 6.28 32.57 18.31
C GLN A 94 5.97 31.71 17.07
N ASP A 95 5.28 30.58 17.26
CA ASP A 95 4.81 29.72 16.17
C ASP A 95 3.80 30.42 15.25
N PHE A 96 2.96 31.29 15.81
CA PHE A 96 2.00 32.09 15.05
C PHE A 96 2.73 33.09 14.13
N ILE A 97 3.84 33.66 14.59
CA ILE A 97 4.67 34.55 13.78
C ILE A 97 5.28 33.79 12.61
N ALA A 98 5.89 32.63 12.89
CA ALA A 98 6.52 31.83 11.84
C ALA A 98 5.52 31.44 10.75
N LYS A 99 4.27 31.14 11.15
CA LYS A 99 3.18 30.89 10.23
C LYS A 99 2.81 32.12 9.40
N LEU A 100 2.68 33.30 10.03
CA LEU A 100 2.43 34.56 9.30
C LEU A 100 3.55 34.85 8.30
N ASP A 101 4.80 34.76 8.71
CA ASP A 101 5.95 35.01 7.84
C ASP A 101 5.96 34.07 6.63
N LEU A 102 5.65 32.78 6.83
CA LEU A 102 5.58 31.78 5.77
C LEU A 102 4.44 32.03 4.78
N GLU A 103 3.25 32.37 5.28
CA GLU A 103 2.05 32.58 4.46
C GLU A 103 2.07 33.90 3.68
N LEU A 104 2.87 34.87 4.15
CA LEU A 104 2.91 36.22 3.61
C LEU A 104 4.14 36.51 2.73
N ILE A 105 5.07 35.56 2.62
CA ILE A 105 6.29 35.72 1.81
C ILE A 105 5.94 35.81 0.32
N ASP A 106 6.64 36.68 -0.40
CA ASP A 106 6.55 36.88 -1.85
C ASP A 106 5.15 37.21 -2.41
N LEU A 107 4.22 37.64 -1.57
CA LEU A 107 2.89 38.07 -2.02
C LEU A 107 2.92 39.48 -2.61
N PRO A 108 2.15 39.74 -3.70
CA PRO A 108 1.87 41.08 -4.17
C PRO A 108 1.19 41.92 -3.07
N ARG A 109 1.41 43.24 -3.08
CA ARG A 109 0.92 44.18 -2.05
C ARG A 109 -0.54 43.96 -1.64
N ASP A 110 -1.45 43.93 -2.60
CA ASP A 110 -2.89 43.84 -2.30
C ASP A 110 -3.25 42.47 -1.72
N SER A 111 -2.66 41.39 -2.25
CA SER A 111 -2.81 40.03 -1.72
C SER A 111 -2.26 39.90 -0.32
N TYR A 112 -1.09 40.48 -0.03
CA TYR A 112 -0.47 40.51 1.30
C TYR A 112 -1.41 41.16 2.32
N ILE A 113 -1.97 42.32 1.98
CA ILE A 113 -2.85 43.08 2.90
C ILE A 113 -4.11 42.27 3.21
N VAL A 114 -4.78 41.74 2.18
CA VAL A 114 -6.00 40.92 2.38
C VAL A 114 -5.69 39.68 3.20
N LYS A 115 -4.59 38.97 2.88
CA LYS A 115 -4.19 37.74 3.56
C LYS A 115 -3.81 37.99 5.02
N LEU A 116 -3.09 39.07 5.33
CA LEU A 116 -2.74 39.42 6.70
C LEU A 116 -3.97 39.75 7.54
N ILE A 117 -4.93 40.50 6.99
CA ILE A 117 -6.20 40.81 7.66
C ILE A 117 -6.99 39.52 7.93
N GLU A 118 -7.08 38.62 6.93
CA GLU A 118 -7.74 37.32 7.07
C GLU A 118 -7.09 36.47 8.17
N LEU A 119 -5.75 36.30 8.14
CA LEU A 119 -5.01 35.48 9.10
C LEU A 119 -5.04 36.02 10.54
N THR A 120 -5.31 37.32 10.69
CA THR A 120 -5.41 37.98 12.00
C THR A 120 -6.86 38.22 12.44
N ASN A 121 -7.84 37.71 11.68
CA ASN A 121 -9.27 37.92 11.91
C ASN A 121 -9.64 39.41 12.06
N ASP A 122 -9.02 40.28 11.26
CA ASP A 122 -9.19 41.75 11.29
C ASP A 122 -8.91 42.39 12.67
N SER A 123 -8.08 41.74 13.49
CA SER A 123 -7.68 42.24 14.81
C SER A 123 -6.60 43.32 14.69
N ASP A 124 -6.99 44.56 14.94
CA ASP A 124 -6.09 45.73 14.96
C ASP A 124 -4.90 45.53 15.90
N ASP A 125 -5.13 44.92 17.07
CA ASP A 125 -4.09 44.67 18.08
C ASP A 125 -3.06 43.66 17.57
N THR A 126 -3.52 42.57 16.93
CA THR A 126 -2.65 41.53 16.38
C THR A 126 -1.81 42.08 15.21
N ILE A 127 -2.41 42.88 14.32
CA ILE A 127 -1.71 43.50 13.21
C ILE A 127 -0.69 44.53 13.72
N THR A 128 -1.06 45.35 14.71
CA THR A 128 -0.16 46.34 15.32
C THR A 128 1.03 45.69 16.04
N TRP A 129 0.79 44.55 16.67
CA TRP A 129 1.84 43.75 17.30
C TRP A 129 2.81 43.17 16.26
N TYR A 130 2.28 42.55 15.19
CA TYR A 130 3.10 42.03 14.10
C TYR A 130 3.93 43.14 13.43
N ARG A 131 3.31 44.31 13.22
CA ARG A 131 3.99 45.54 12.75
C ARG A 131 5.16 45.95 13.64
N SER A 132 5.00 45.92 14.96
CA SER A 132 6.04 46.28 15.93
C SER A 132 7.21 45.28 15.91
N MET A 133 6.90 44.00 15.70
CA MET A 133 7.87 42.94 15.54
C MET A 133 8.69 43.12 14.23
N LEU A 134 8.03 43.35 13.09
CA LEU A 134 8.71 43.67 11.83
C LEU A 134 9.56 44.94 11.93
N THR A 135 9.10 45.95 12.67
CA THR A 135 9.88 47.17 12.94
C THR A 135 11.18 46.86 13.67
N SER A 136 11.15 45.95 14.64
CA SER A 136 12.33 45.55 15.42
C SER A 136 13.34 44.79 14.54
N ARG A 137 12.85 43.96 13.62
CA ARG A 137 13.68 43.30 12.60
C ARG A 137 14.30 44.32 11.64
N ALA A 138 13.50 45.23 11.08
CA ALA A 138 13.96 46.26 10.16
C ALA A 138 15.06 47.15 10.77
N LYS A 139 14.90 47.56 12.04
CA LYS A 139 15.91 48.36 12.77
C LYS A 139 17.26 47.66 12.96
N SER A 140 17.30 46.34 12.82
CA SER A 140 18.53 45.55 12.90
C SER A 140 19.30 45.52 11.57
N ILE A 141 18.72 46.05 10.48
CA ILE A 141 19.33 46.12 9.15
C ILE A 141 19.99 47.49 8.95
N GLN A 142 21.21 47.51 8.40
CA GLN A 142 21.94 48.74 8.11
C GLN A 142 21.17 49.59 7.09
N GLY A 143 21.05 50.90 7.35
CA GLY A 143 20.33 51.83 6.48
C GLY A 143 18.83 51.99 6.79
N CYS A 144 18.32 51.32 7.83
CA CYS A 144 16.95 51.59 8.31
C CYS A 144 16.82 53.07 8.75
N PRO A 145 15.76 53.79 8.33
CA PRO A 145 15.55 55.17 8.74
C PRO A 145 15.50 55.33 10.26
N LEU A 146 16.19 56.36 10.76
CA LEU A 146 16.12 56.73 12.17
C LEU A 146 14.80 57.47 12.41
N GLY A 147 13.98 56.96 13.31
CA GLY A 147 12.73 57.60 13.68
C GLY A 147 11.76 56.71 14.43
N LYS A 148 10.62 57.30 14.81
CA LYS A 148 9.48 56.57 15.39
C LYS A 148 8.50 56.15 14.30
N LEU A 149 7.91 54.98 14.50
CA LEU A 149 6.86 54.45 13.64
C LEU A 149 5.67 55.41 13.58
N ILE A 150 5.13 55.70 12.39
CA ILE A 150 3.98 56.59 12.25
C ILE A 150 2.73 55.92 12.83
N THR A 151 2.14 56.51 13.87
CA THR A 151 0.81 56.08 14.33
C THR A 151 -0.25 56.60 13.35
N ARG A 152 -0.95 55.70 12.66
CA ARG A 152 -2.03 56.06 11.71
C ARG A 152 -3.38 56.00 12.43
N LYS A 153 -4.07 57.14 12.55
CA LYS A 153 -5.45 57.16 13.06
C LYS A 153 -6.43 56.67 11.98
N SER A 154 -7.52 56.02 12.40
CA SER A 154 -8.65 55.74 11.51
C SER A 154 -9.17 57.06 10.92
N THR A 155 -9.49 57.05 9.64
CA THR A 155 -10.08 58.17 8.91
C THR A 155 -11.19 57.61 8.03
N ASN A 156 -12.13 58.44 7.56
CA ASN A 156 -13.28 57.99 6.75
C ASN A 156 -12.93 57.25 5.43
N ARG A 157 -11.64 57.07 5.09
CA ARG A 157 -11.18 56.42 3.83
C ARG A 157 -10.54 55.03 4.02
N GLY A 158 -10.83 54.32 5.11
CA GLY A 158 -10.42 52.91 5.29
C GLY A 158 -10.14 52.54 6.74
N SER A 159 -10.20 51.23 7.05
CA SER A 159 -9.98 50.72 8.40
C SER A 159 -8.52 50.93 8.87
N SER A 160 -8.34 51.01 10.19
CA SER A 160 -7.02 51.00 10.84
C SER A 160 -6.24 49.73 10.46
N SER A 161 -6.90 48.58 10.46
CA SER A 161 -6.31 47.28 10.10
C SER A 161 -5.63 47.33 8.73
N GLN A 162 -6.33 47.88 7.72
CA GLN A 162 -5.78 47.97 6.36
C GLN A 162 -4.59 48.92 6.27
N LYS A 163 -4.57 49.99 7.07
CA LYS A 163 -3.44 50.92 7.14
C LYS A 163 -2.23 50.27 7.83
N TYR A 164 -2.44 49.51 8.91
CA TYR A 164 -1.36 48.80 9.58
C TYR A 164 -0.82 47.65 8.73
N ALA A 165 -1.68 46.90 8.04
CA ALA A 165 -1.27 45.85 7.12
C ALA A 165 -0.42 46.38 5.95
N LYS A 166 -0.74 47.59 5.44
CA LYS A 166 0.10 48.29 4.45
C LYS A 166 1.49 48.58 4.99
N ASP A 167 1.60 49.05 6.24
CA ASP A 167 2.89 49.32 6.85
C ASP A 167 3.68 48.01 7.09
N CYS A 168 3.02 46.91 7.46
CA CYS A 168 3.66 45.58 7.55
C CYS A 168 4.25 45.14 6.21
N TYR A 169 3.55 45.34 5.10
CA TYR A 169 4.07 45.03 3.77
C TYR A 169 5.35 45.82 3.45
N LEU A 170 5.35 47.13 3.71
CA LEU A 170 6.53 47.98 3.46
C LEU A 170 7.72 47.57 4.33
N LEU A 171 7.48 47.22 5.60
CA LEU A 171 8.52 46.69 6.48
C LEU A 171 9.06 45.34 5.99
N GLN A 172 8.19 44.46 5.50
CA GLN A 172 8.59 43.16 4.96
C GLN A 172 9.43 43.30 3.69
N GLN A 173 9.04 44.17 2.75
CA GLN A 173 9.83 44.46 1.53
C GLN A 173 11.22 44.98 1.88
N PHE A 174 11.32 45.88 2.87
CA PHE A 174 12.60 46.36 3.38
C PHE A 174 13.45 45.23 3.97
N ILE A 175 12.85 44.33 4.77
CA ILE A 175 13.55 43.18 5.34
C ILE A 175 14.06 42.22 4.25
N SER A 176 13.30 42.08 3.16
CA SER A 176 13.68 41.28 1.98
C SER A 176 14.73 41.97 1.09
N GLY A 177 15.11 43.22 1.37
CA GLY A 177 16.19 43.94 0.68
C GLY A 177 15.74 45.04 -0.28
N ASP A 178 14.46 45.41 -0.33
CA ASP A 178 13.96 46.55 -1.12
C ASP A 178 13.77 47.81 -0.25
N PRO A 179 14.66 48.83 -0.36
CA PRO A 179 14.57 50.03 0.45
C PRO A 179 13.61 51.11 -0.08
N SER A 180 12.97 50.90 -1.23
CA SER A 180 12.36 51.98 -2.04
C SER A 180 11.20 52.74 -1.40
N SER A 181 10.67 52.31 -0.25
CA SER A 181 9.46 52.89 0.37
C SER A 181 9.44 52.88 1.90
N ILE A 182 10.56 52.57 2.56
CA ILE A 182 10.61 52.43 4.02
C ILE A 182 10.41 53.77 4.77
N ASP A 183 10.77 54.88 4.12
CA ASP A 183 10.59 56.24 4.66
C ASP A 183 9.12 56.61 4.87
N GLU A 184 8.17 55.95 4.18
CA GLU A 184 6.73 56.20 4.36
C GLU A 184 6.18 55.70 5.71
N VAL A 185 6.95 54.87 6.42
CA VAL A 185 6.53 54.21 7.67
C VAL A 185 7.11 54.90 8.91
N PHE A 186 8.24 55.60 8.75
CA PHE A 186 8.91 56.30 9.84
C PHE A 186 8.67 57.81 9.77
N ARG A 187 8.48 58.44 10.93
CA ARG A 187 8.48 59.92 11.00
C ARG A 187 9.90 60.41 10.80
N LYS A 188 10.07 61.33 9.86
CA LYS A 188 11.28 62.13 9.74
C LYS A 188 11.33 63.07 10.95
N ASP A 189 12.09 62.69 11.98
CA ASP A 189 12.38 63.60 13.07
C ASP A 189 13.25 64.72 12.47
N GLU A 190 12.72 65.94 12.41
CA GLU A 190 13.51 67.10 11.98
C GLU A 190 14.74 67.20 12.88
N PRO A 191 15.95 67.23 12.30
CA PRO A 191 17.16 67.27 13.10
C PRO A 191 17.16 68.58 13.89
N LYS A 192 16.96 68.49 15.21
CA LYS A 192 17.37 69.55 16.12
C LYS A 192 18.88 69.68 15.96
N SER A 193 19.29 70.77 15.31
CA SER A 193 20.67 71.17 15.09
C SER A 193 21.44 71.16 16.41
N VAL A 194 22.25 70.13 16.63
CA VAL A 194 23.25 70.12 17.71
C VAL A 194 24.62 70.21 17.08
N SER A 195 25.32 71.21 17.59
CA SER A 195 26.63 71.76 17.24
C SER A 195 27.81 70.82 17.43
N GLU A 196 28.78 71.04 16.54
CA GLU A 196 30.24 70.94 16.66
C GLU A 196 30.95 69.58 16.87
N PRO A 197 31.98 69.30 16.05
CA PRO A 197 32.82 68.11 16.16
C PRO A 197 33.92 68.33 17.22
N ASN A 198 33.75 67.75 18.40
CA ASN A 198 34.82 67.66 19.39
C ASN A 198 35.79 66.54 18.98
N THR A 199 37.03 66.94 18.69
CA THR A 199 38.18 66.06 18.42
C THR A 199 38.54 65.25 19.67
N LEU A 200 38.15 63.97 19.67
CA LEU A 200 38.48 63.02 20.73
C LEU A 200 39.99 62.65 20.72
N PRO A 201 40.56 62.25 21.89
CA PRO A 201 41.98 61.95 22.03
C PRO A 201 42.35 60.59 21.41
N LEU A 202 43.42 60.52 20.61
CA LEU A 202 43.91 59.32 19.90
C LEU A 202 44.07 58.05 20.78
N ASN A 203 44.28 58.19 22.10
CA ASN A 203 44.45 57.04 23.01
C ASN A 203 43.15 56.27 23.29
N CYS A 204 41.98 56.89 23.18
CA CYS A 204 40.70 56.16 23.30
C CYS A 204 40.51 55.20 22.12
N HIS A 205 40.92 55.60 20.90
CA HIS A 205 40.75 54.78 19.71
C HIS A 205 41.56 53.48 19.72
N LEU A 206 42.75 53.46 20.32
CA LEU A 206 43.54 52.23 20.44
C LEU A 206 42.90 51.19 21.36
N ILE A 207 42.30 51.64 22.48
CA ILE A 207 41.58 50.77 23.42
C ILE A 207 40.29 50.24 22.79
N GLU A 208 39.55 51.11 22.08
CA GLU A 208 38.36 50.72 21.31
C GLU A 208 38.69 49.71 20.22
N LEU A 209 39.77 49.93 19.45
CA LEU A 209 40.22 49.02 18.40
C LEU A 209 40.62 47.66 19.00
N ARG A 210 41.37 47.66 20.10
CA ARG A 210 41.76 46.41 20.77
C ARG A 210 40.57 45.63 21.30
N THR A 211 39.61 46.31 21.93
CA THR A 211 38.37 45.69 22.42
C THR A 211 37.57 45.12 21.26
N THR A 212 37.45 45.88 20.17
CA THR A 212 36.78 45.43 18.94
C THR A 212 37.45 44.21 18.35
N LEU A 213 38.79 44.19 18.28
CA LEU A 213 39.56 43.05 17.77
C LEU A 213 39.37 41.79 18.64
N HIS A 214 39.29 41.95 19.96
CA HIS A 214 39.05 40.81 20.85
C HIS A 214 37.65 40.24 20.65
N MET A 215 36.64 41.12 20.57
CA MET A 215 35.26 40.72 20.28
C MET A 215 35.12 40.05 18.91
N THR A 216 35.85 40.48 17.89
CA THR A 216 35.81 39.83 16.58
C THR A 216 36.48 38.45 16.60
N ILE A 217 37.57 38.28 17.35
CA ILE A 217 38.21 36.97 17.56
C ILE A 217 37.26 36.00 18.28
N ASP A 218 36.60 36.44 19.35
CA ASP A 218 35.64 35.61 20.09
C ASP A 218 34.45 35.19 19.22
N ARG A 219 33.92 36.13 18.42
CA ARG A 219 32.86 35.81 17.45
C ARG A 219 33.33 34.83 16.38
N LEU A 220 34.58 34.93 15.94
CA LEU A 220 35.15 34.00 14.96
C LEU A 220 35.29 32.59 15.53
N ASN A 221 35.69 32.46 16.79
CA ASN A 221 35.76 31.17 17.49
C ASN A 221 34.37 30.52 17.65
N GLU A 222 33.34 31.30 17.98
CA GLU A 222 31.96 30.79 18.06
C GLU A 222 31.43 30.36 16.69
N VAL A 223 31.72 31.12 15.62
CA VAL A 223 31.38 30.71 14.26
C VAL A 223 32.09 29.41 13.86
N GLU A 224 33.36 29.24 14.23
CA GLU A 224 34.09 27.99 13.98
C GLU A 224 33.46 26.80 14.71
N LYS A 225 33.05 26.98 15.97
CA LYS A 225 32.36 25.96 16.77
C LYS A 225 31.02 25.59 16.17
N LEU A 226 30.21 26.56 15.76
CA LEU A 226 28.96 26.33 15.03
C LEU A 226 29.20 25.61 13.70
N GLY A 227 30.27 25.97 12.98
CA GLY A 227 30.68 25.29 11.76
C GLY A 227 31.02 23.81 11.97
N LYS A 228 31.69 23.46 13.07
CA LYS A 228 31.97 22.07 13.45
C LYS A 228 30.69 21.31 13.80
N ALA A 229 29.82 21.90 14.61
CA ALA A 229 28.54 21.29 14.97
C ALA A 229 27.66 21.02 13.74
N ASN A 230 27.56 21.99 12.82
CA ASN A 230 26.80 21.83 11.58
C ASN A 230 27.36 20.72 10.68
N ARG A 231 28.69 20.55 10.60
CA ARG A 231 29.29 19.43 9.86
C ARG A 231 28.85 18.07 10.42
N THR A 232 28.88 17.90 11.74
CA THR A 232 28.41 16.66 12.38
C THR A 232 26.93 16.38 12.11
N VAL A 233 26.09 17.43 12.11
CA VAL A 233 24.67 17.29 11.76
C VAL A 233 24.50 16.87 10.29
N ILE A 234 25.28 17.46 9.37
CA ILE A 234 25.25 17.09 7.94
C ILE A 234 25.67 15.64 7.74
N GLU A 235 26.75 15.18 8.37
CA GLU A 235 27.22 13.79 8.29
C GLU A 235 26.16 12.80 8.81
N LYS A 236 25.49 13.14 9.91
CA LYS A 236 24.38 12.33 10.44
C LYS A 236 23.21 12.27 9.46
N LEU A 237 22.79 13.41 8.92
CA LEU A 237 21.70 13.46 7.93
C LEU A 237 22.05 12.71 6.65
N GLN A 238 23.30 12.71 6.21
CA GLN A 238 23.76 11.91 5.07
C GLN A 238 23.63 10.41 5.37
N THR A 239 24.08 9.98 6.55
CA THR A 239 23.98 8.58 7.00
C THR A 239 22.51 8.13 7.09
N ASP A 240 21.64 8.96 7.66
CA ASP A 240 20.21 8.67 7.79
C ASP A 240 19.53 8.58 6.41
N ASN A 241 19.89 9.46 5.47
CA ASN A 241 19.38 9.39 4.09
C ASN A 241 19.82 8.11 3.36
N GLU A 242 21.07 7.68 3.50
CA GLU A 242 21.55 6.42 2.92
C GLU A 242 20.86 5.20 3.52
N LYS A 243 20.55 5.25 4.82
CA LYS A 243 19.76 4.20 5.49
C LYS A 243 18.32 4.16 4.92
N LEU A 244 17.63 5.30 4.86
CA LEU A 244 16.27 5.37 4.31
C LEU A 244 16.21 4.92 2.86
N ARG A 245 17.23 5.26 2.06
CA ARG A 245 17.33 4.80 0.68
C ARG A 245 17.41 3.26 0.59
N ARG A 246 18.23 2.63 1.43
CA ARG A 246 18.32 1.15 1.48
C ARG A 246 17.00 0.51 1.93
N GLU A 247 16.32 1.11 2.91
CA GLU A 247 15.00 0.62 3.36
C GLU A 247 13.93 0.75 2.26
N LEU A 248 13.98 1.83 1.47
CA LEU A 248 13.11 2.02 0.31
C LEU A 248 13.37 0.97 -0.78
N GLU A 249 14.65 0.71 -1.09
CA GLU A 249 15.06 -0.31 -2.07
C GLU A 249 14.58 -1.71 -1.63
N ASP A 250 14.78 -2.09 -0.36
CA ASP A 250 14.32 -3.37 0.19
C ASP A 250 12.78 -3.51 0.20
N SER A 251 12.05 -2.44 0.57
CA SER A 251 10.59 -2.42 0.51
C SER A 251 10.09 -2.60 -0.92
N ASN A 252 10.72 -1.94 -1.89
CA ASN A 252 10.38 -2.07 -3.31
C ASN A 252 10.66 -3.47 -3.85
N GLU A 253 11.74 -4.12 -3.41
CA GLU A 253 12.03 -5.52 -3.75
C GLU A 253 10.94 -6.47 -3.20
N ARG A 254 10.52 -6.27 -1.95
CA ARG A 254 9.43 -7.04 -1.34
C ARG A 254 8.11 -6.84 -2.09
N LEU A 255 7.79 -5.61 -2.48
CA LEU A 255 6.61 -5.31 -3.29
C LEU A 255 6.65 -6.02 -4.64
N CYS A 256 7.78 -5.99 -5.34
CA CYS A 256 7.95 -6.70 -6.61
C CYS A 256 7.72 -8.21 -6.45
N LYS A 257 8.26 -8.82 -5.40
CA LYS A 257 8.03 -10.24 -5.08
C LYS A 257 6.54 -10.55 -4.86
N HIS A 258 5.83 -9.70 -4.13
CA HIS A 258 4.39 -9.85 -3.92
C HIS A 258 3.57 -9.69 -5.21
N LEU A 259 3.93 -8.76 -6.08
CA LEU A 259 3.26 -8.58 -7.39
C LEU A 259 3.40 -9.84 -8.25
N VAL A 260 4.62 -10.37 -8.40
CA VAL A 260 4.87 -11.61 -9.17
C VAL A 260 4.10 -12.79 -8.56
N PHE A 261 4.05 -12.90 -7.24
CA PHE A 261 3.29 -13.97 -6.57
C PHE A 261 1.78 -13.83 -6.82
N SER A 262 1.24 -12.62 -6.73
CA SER A 262 -0.16 -12.34 -6.99
C SER A 262 -0.55 -12.63 -8.44
N GLU A 263 0.28 -12.25 -9.40
CA GLU A 263 0.08 -12.52 -10.82
C GLU A 263 0.04 -14.03 -11.09
N ARG A 264 0.97 -14.80 -10.50
CA ARG A 264 0.96 -16.27 -10.61
C ARG A 264 -0.33 -16.89 -10.06
N LYS A 265 -0.82 -16.40 -8.91
CA LYS A 265 -2.10 -16.86 -8.35
C LYS A 265 -3.28 -16.52 -9.25
N TYR A 266 -3.30 -15.33 -9.83
CA TYR A 266 -4.36 -14.92 -10.76
C TYR A 266 -4.41 -15.85 -11.98
N THR A 267 -3.26 -16.11 -12.61
CA THR A 267 -3.15 -17.06 -13.73
C THR A 267 -3.62 -18.46 -13.35
N GLN A 268 -3.28 -18.92 -12.15
CA GLN A 268 -3.76 -20.21 -11.64
C GLN A 268 -5.28 -20.22 -11.46
N TYR A 269 -5.88 -19.17 -10.91
CA TYR A 269 -7.33 -19.05 -10.78
C TYR A 269 -8.03 -19.04 -12.14
N GLU A 270 -7.47 -18.34 -13.12
CA GLU A 270 -8.00 -18.32 -14.48
C GLU A 270 -7.97 -19.72 -15.13
N ALA A 271 -6.88 -20.46 -14.96
CA ALA A 271 -6.76 -21.84 -15.43
C ALA A 271 -7.79 -22.76 -14.75
N ASN A 272 -7.95 -22.64 -13.44
CA ASN A 272 -8.94 -23.42 -12.68
C ASN A 272 -10.37 -23.10 -13.12
N LEU A 273 -10.69 -21.82 -13.37
CA LEU A 273 -12.00 -21.40 -13.86
C LEU A 273 -12.29 -21.97 -15.26
N LYS A 274 -11.29 -21.97 -16.15
CA LYS A 274 -11.40 -22.60 -17.47
C LYS A 274 -11.68 -24.10 -17.35
N LEU A 275 -10.97 -24.81 -16.48
CA LEU A 275 -11.20 -26.25 -16.23
C LEU A 275 -12.59 -26.51 -15.67
N LEU A 276 -13.04 -25.73 -14.68
CA LEU A 276 -14.37 -25.84 -14.09
C LEU A 276 -15.47 -25.66 -15.15
N ASN A 277 -15.32 -24.66 -16.02
CA ASN A 277 -16.27 -24.42 -17.12
C ASN A 277 -16.28 -25.59 -18.12
N GLN A 278 -15.12 -26.17 -18.43
CA GLN A 278 -15.04 -27.37 -19.28
C GLN A 278 -15.75 -28.58 -18.64
N GLN A 279 -15.52 -28.82 -17.34
CA GLN A 279 -16.19 -29.91 -16.61
C GLN A 279 -17.71 -29.69 -16.53
N SER A 280 -18.14 -28.47 -16.23
CA SER A 280 -19.56 -28.09 -16.20
C SER A 280 -20.23 -28.32 -17.55
N LYS A 281 -19.57 -27.94 -18.65
CA LYS A 281 -20.04 -28.20 -20.01
C LYS A 281 -20.15 -29.70 -20.31
N ALA A 282 -19.12 -30.48 -19.97
CA ALA A 282 -19.14 -31.94 -20.17
C ALA A 282 -20.27 -32.63 -19.39
N ILE A 283 -20.53 -32.18 -18.16
CA ILE A 283 -21.66 -32.67 -17.35
C ILE A 283 -23.00 -32.24 -17.97
N GLY A 284 -23.11 -31.00 -18.46
CA GLY A 284 -24.33 -30.52 -19.12
C GLY A 284 -24.64 -31.23 -20.44
N GLU A 285 -23.61 -31.70 -21.15
CA GLU A 285 -23.74 -32.50 -22.38
C GLU A 285 -23.99 -33.99 -22.11
N PHE A 286 -23.89 -34.44 -20.84
CA PHE A 286 -24.13 -35.83 -20.48
C PHE A 286 -25.63 -36.17 -20.55
N ASP A 287 -25.99 -37.06 -21.46
CA ASP A 287 -27.36 -37.53 -21.59
C ASP A 287 -27.71 -38.57 -20.51
N PHE A 288 -28.17 -38.07 -19.37
CA PHE A 288 -28.65 -38.89 -18.26
C PHE A 288 -29.83 -39.80 -18.65
N ASN A 289 -30.64 -39.41 -19.64
CA ASN A 289 -31.77 -40.22 -20.09
C ASN A 289 -31.25 -41.45 -20.84
N MET A 290 -30.32 -41.28 -21.78
CA MET A 290 -29.68 -42.40 -22.48
C MET A 290 -29.02 -43.38 -21.49
N TYR A 291 -28.32 -42.86 -20.48
CA TYR A 291 -27.70 -43.72 -19.46
C TYR A 291 -28.76 -44.46 -18.61
N SER A 292 -29.82 -43.77 -18.19
CA SER A 292 -30.93 -44.38 -17.46
C SER A 292 -31.64 -45.47 -18.28
N GLU A 293 -31.83 -45.24 -19.58
CA GLU A 293 -32.39 -46.23 -20.51
C GLU A 293 -31.50 -47.47 -20.64
N LYS A 294 -30.17 -47.29 -20.74
CA LYS A 294 -29.23 -48.41 -20.75
C LYS A 294 -29.26 -49.21 -19.45
N ILE A 295 -29.38 -48.56 -18.29
CA ILE A 295 -29.54 -49.27 -17.01
C ILE A 295 -30.82 -50.11 -17.03
N LYS A 296 -31.95 -49.52 -17.42
CA LYS A 296 -33.23 -50.25 -17.53
C LYS A 296 -33.14 -51.44 -18.49
N GLN A 297 -32.42 -51.27 -19.60
CA GLN A 297 -32.17 -52.35 -20.55
C GLN A 297 -31.37 -53.49 -19.91
N ILE A 298 -30.26 -53.17 -19.22
CA ILE A 298 -29.44 -54.16 -18.50
C ILE A 298 -30.26 -54.90 -17.44
N ASP A 299 -31.05 -54.18 -16.65
CA ASP A 299 -31.92 -54.77 -15.62
C ASP A 299 -32.94 -55.74 -16.24
N SER A 300 -33.53 -55.36 -17.37
CA SER A 300 -34.48 -56.21 -18.09
C SER A 300 -33.84 -57.51 -18.62
N GLU A 301 -32.61 -57.42 -19.13
CA GLU A 301 -31.82 -58.55 -19.61
C GLU A 301 -31.37 -59.46 -18.46
N GLN A 302 -30.99 -58.88 -17.32
CA GLN A 302 -30.67 -59.62 -16.10
C GLN A 302 -31.88 -60.44 -15.63
N ILE A 303 -33.06 -59.83 -15.57
CA ILE A 303 -34.32 -60.52 -15.22
C ILE A 303 -34.61 -61.65 -16.22
N ARG A 304 -34.41 -61.40 -17.53
CA ARG A 304 -34.59 -62.40 -18.58
C ARG A 304 -33.66 -63.61 -18.39
N HIS A 305 -32.37 -63.37 -18.14
CA HIS A 305 -31.40 -64.42 -17.86
C HIS A 305 -31.72 -65.20 -16.59
N SER A 306 -32.11 -64.55 -15.49
CA SER A 306 -32.52 -65.24 -14.26
C SER A 306 -33.70 -66.18 -14.50
N LYS A 307 -34.70 -65.75 -15.28
CA LYS A 307 -35.84 -66.62 -15.65
C LYS A 307 -35.42 -67.82 -16.48
N LEU A 308 -34.53 -67.62 -17.46
CA LEU A 308 -34.00 -68.72 -18.28
C LEU A 308 -33.21 -69.73 -17.44
N LEU A 309 -32.38 -69.26 -16.50
CA LEU A 309 -31.64 -70.13 -15.59
C LEU A 309 -32.57 -70.95 -14.69
N LEU A 310 -33.60 -70.32 -14.12
CA LEU A 310 -34.62 -71.04 -13.33
C LEU A 310 -35.37 -72.08 -14.17
N SER A 311 -35.71 -71.76 -15.42
CA SER A 311 -36.33 -72.70 -16.35
C SER A 311 -35.42 -73.88 -16.69
N ALA A 312 -34.14 -73.62 -17.01
CA ALA A 312 -33.16 -74.65 -17.29
C ALA A 312 -32.91 -75.56 -16.07
N GLN A 313 -32.83 -74.97 -14.86
CA GLN A 313 -32.72 -75.70 -13.60
C GLN A 313 -33.94 -76.60 -13.37
N LYS A 314 -35.15 -76.11 -13.67
CA LYS A 314 -36.37 -76.93 -13.58
C LYS A 314 -36.32 -78.12 -14.53
N SER A 315 -35.99 -77.90 -15.82
CA SER A 315 -35.87 -78.98 -16.80
C SER A 315 -34.77 -79.99 -16.45
N PHE A 316 -33.65 -79.53 -15.90
CA PHE A 316 -32.59 -80.42 -15.41
C PHE A 316 -33.06 -81.30 -14.25
N ASN A 317 -33.81 -80.73 -13.29
CA ASN A 317 -34.38 -81.49 -12.18
C ASN A 317 -35.42 -82.51 -12.66
N GLU A 318 -36.27 -82.15 -13.61
CA GLU A 318 -37.24 -83.08 -14.24
C GLU A 318 -36.53 -84.25 -14.94
N LEU A 319 -35.48 -83.96 -15.72
CA LEU A 319 -34.67 -84.99 -16.37
C LEU A 319 -33.99 -85.91 -15.34
N LYS A 320 -33.43 -85.34 -14.27
CA LYS A 320 -32.83 -86.09 -13.16
C LYS A 320 -33.83 -87.06 -12.53
N MET A 321 -35.06 -86.60 -12.25
CA MET A 321 -36.13 -87.45 -11.71
C MET A 321 -36.56 -88.54 -12.70
N SER A 322 -36.70 -88.22 -13.99
CA SER A 322 -37.03 -89.19 -15.03
C SER A 322 -35.96 -90.30 -15.16
N CYS A 323 -34.67 -89.93 -15.11
CA CYS A 323 -33.58 -90.91 -15.10
C CYS A 323 -33.67 -91.83 -13.87
N GLN A 324 -33.84 -91.28 -12.67
CA GLN A 324 -33.98 -92.09 -11.44
C GLN A 324 -35.15 -93.08 -11.50
N GLN A 325 -36.31 -92.66 -12.03
CA GLN A 325 -37.44 -93.56 -12.24
C GLN A 325 -37.11 -94.69 -13.23
N SER A 326 -36.43 -94.37 -14.35
CA SER A 326 -36.06 -95.39 -15.35
C SER A 326 -35.07 -96.44 -14.81
N TYR A 327 -34.18 -96.07 -13.88
CA TYR A 327 -33.30 -97.02 -13.20
C TYR A 327 -34.05 -97.89 -12.19
N ALA A 328 -35.02 -97.34 -11.45
CA ALA A 328 -35.84 -98.12 -10.52
C ALA A 328 -36.68 -99.20 -11.21
N THR A 329 -37.14 -98.97 -12.45
CA THR A 329 -37.96 -99.94 -13.21
C THR A 329 -37.14 -101.05 -13.89
N LYS A 330 -35.82 -100.90 -14.04
CA LYS A 330 -34.94 -101.87 -14.74
C LYS A 330 -34.14 -102.78 -13.82
N VAL A 331 -34.16 -102.55 -12.51
CA VAL A 331 -33.50 -103.44 -11.54
C VAL A 331 -34.57 -104.28 -10.85
N ASN A 332 -34.96 -105.36 -11.52
CA ASN A 332 -35.54 -106.54 -10.88
C ASN A 332 -34.43 -107.59 -10.77
N PRO A 333 -33.71 -107.69 -9.63
CA PRO A 333 -32.69 -108.70 -9.46
C PRO A 333 -33.34 -109.93 -8.82
N HIS A 334 -33.56 -110.95 -9.63
CA HIS A 334 -33.70 -112.30 -9.10
C HIS A 334 -32.29 -112.87 -8.82
N ILE A 335 -31.58 -112.39 -7.79
CA ILE A 335 -30.36 -113.05 -7.30
C ILE A 335 -30.30 -113.04 -5.76
N THR A 336 -30.06 -114.24 -5.25
CA THR A 336 -29.93 -114.77 -3.89
C THR A 336 -28.85 -114.13 -3.01
N PRO A 337 -28.94 -114.32 -1.67
CA PRO A 337 -28.03 -113.70 -0.71
C PRO A 337 -26.78 -114.55 -0.50
N ASP A 338 -25.60 -113.94 -0.58
CA ASP A 338 -24.45 -114.41 0.20
C ASP A 338 -23.43 -113.29 0.47
N SER A 339 -23.34 -112.95 1.76
CA SER A 339 -22.12 -112.86 2.56
C SER A 339 -20.94 -111.89 2.21
N ILE A 340 -20.91 -110.73 2.92
CA ILE A 340 -19.77 -110.13 3.70
C ILE A 340 -18.53 -109.58 2.90
N PRO A 341 -17.64 -108.66 3.38
CA PRO A 341 -17.68 -107.58 4.41
C PRO A 341 -17.25 -106.16 3.92
N VAL A 342 -17.63 -105.15 4.72
CA VAL A 342 -16.84 -103.98 5.23
C VAL A 342 -15.67 -103.42 4.39
N SER A 343 -15.78 -102.14 3.99
CA SER A 343 -14.74 -101.14 4.28
C SER A 343 -15.31 -99.71 4.31
N SER A 344 -15.07 -99.08 5.46
CA SER A 344 -15.22 -97.66 5.73
C SER A 344 -14.13 -96.86 5.02
N THR A 345 -14.51 -95.84 4.25
CA THR A 345 -13.66 -94.65 4.07
C THR A 345 -14.53 -93.41 3.96
N ASP A 346 -14.14 -92.45 4.76
CA ASP A 346 -14.68 -91.13 5.03
C ASP A 346 -14.91 -90.23 3.81
N SER A 347 -15.83 -89.28 4.01
CA SER A 347 -15.78 -87.87 3.59
C SER A 347 -15.51 -87.59 2.10
N THR A 348 -16.33 -86.81 1.39
CA THR A 348 -16.46 -85.37 1.65
C THR A 348 -17.59 -84.84 0.76
N THR A 349 -18.64 -84.30 1.36
CA THR A 349 -19.70 -83.59 0.65
C THR A 349 -19.15 -82.22 0.20
N HIS A 350 -18.62 -82.12 -1.01
CA HIS A 350 -18.31 -80.82 -1.63
C HIS A 350 -19.61 -80.11 -2.03
N SER A 351 -20.15 -79.35 -1.07
CA SER A 351 -21.09 -78.27 -1.33
C SER A 351 -20.37 -77.17 -2.12
N TYR A 352 -20.54 -77.14 -3.43
CA TYR A 352 -20.20 -75.97 -4.24
C TYR A 352 -21.15 -74.83 -3.88
N ASN A 353 -20.76 -74.03 -2.88
CA ASN A 353 -21.33 -72.71 -2.67
C ASN A 353 -20.85 -71.84 -3.84
N LEU A 354 -21.71 -71.64 -4.83
CA LEU A 354 -21.52 -70.63 -5.87
C LEU A 354 -21.76 -69.25 -5.22
N GLN A 355 -20.76 -68.79 -4.46
CA GLN A 355 -20.78 -67.47 -3.88
C GLN A 355 -20.48 -66.48 -5.01
N MET A 356 -21.54 -65.91 -5.58
CA MET A 356 -21.47 -64.77 -6.49
C MET A 356 -20.75 -63.64 -5.75
N ARG A 357 -19.44 -63.49 -5.96
CA ARG A 357 -18.69 -62.32 -5.54
C ARG A 357 -19.30 -61.12 -6.26
N SER A 358 -19.84 -60.19 -5.47
CA SER A 358 -20.14 -58.84 -5.94
C SER A 358 -18.86 -58.25 -6.54
N PRO A 359 -18.90 -57.61 -7.72
CA PRO A 359 -17.74 -56.92 -8.23
C PRO A 359 -17.47 -55.73 -7.30
N GLU A 360 -16.37 -55.83 -6.55
CA GLU A 360 -15.79 -54.65 -5.91
C GLU A 360 -15.42 -53.68 -7.03
N SER A 361 -15.95 -52.46 -6.91
CA SER A 361 -15.65 -51.34 -7.79
C SER A 361 -14.14 -51.06 -7.75
N GLU A 362 -13.41 -51.49 -8.77
CA GLU A 362 -12.06 -51.02 -9.05
C GLU A 362 -12.12 -49.51 -9.27
N ILE A 363 -11.69 -48.76 -8.26
CA ILE A 363 -11.41 -47.33 -8.38
C ILE A 363 -10.20 -47.23 -9.30
N TYR A 364 -10.47 -46.94 -10.57
CA TYR A 364 -9.46 -46.70 -11.60
C TYR A 364 -8.72 -45.40 -11.27
N ASN A 365 -7.60 -45.50 -10.56
CA ASN A 365 -6.65 -44.41 -10.41
C ASN A 365 -5.93 -44.20 -11.74
N GLY A 366 -6.53 -43.39 -12.61
CA GLY A 366 -5.91 -42.93 -13.84
C GLY A 366 -4.71 -42.04 -13.53
N THR A 367 -3.51 -42.57 -13.71
CA THR A 367 -2.27 -41.79 -13.71
C THR A 367 -2.28 -40.86 -14.91
N VAL A 368 -2.59 -39.58 -14.67
CA VAL A 368 -2.43 -38.51 -15.67
C VAL A 368 -0.92 -38.37 -15.91
N LYS A 369 -0.48 -38.72 -17.12
CA LYS A 369 0.88 -38.42 -17.58
C LYS A 369 0.95 -36.91 -17.86
N ASP A 370 1.69 -36.20 -17.04
CA ASP A 370 2.05 -34.80 -17.27
C ASP A 370 2.86 -34.71 -18.57
N SER A 371 2.24 -34.16 -19.62
CA SER A 371 2.95 -33.67 -20.79
C SER A 371 3.69 -32.40 -20.39
N GLN A 372 5.01 -32.51 -20.22
CA GLN A 372 5.91 -31.36 -20.10
C GLN A 372 5.85 -30.54 -21.39
N GLN A 373 5.14 -29.43 -21.34
CA GLN A 373 5.19 -28.39 -22.37
C GLN A 373 6.29 -27.40 -21.96
N THR A 374 7.44 -27.50 -22.61
CA THR A 374 8.56 -26.56 -22.47
C THR A 374 8.14 -25.20 -23.02
N HIS A 375 7.75 -24.29 -22.13
CA HIS A 375 7.60 -22.87 -22.48
C HIS A 375 8.99 -22.22 -22.48
N GLU A 376 9.45 -21.79 -23.66
CA GLU A 376 10.60 -20.91 -23.81
C GLU A 376 10.39 -19.62 -23.02
N HIS A 377 11.23 -19.42 -22.01
CA HIS A 377 11.28 -18.18 -21.23
C HIS A 377 11.87 -17.07 -22.11
N THR A 378 11.02 -16.18 -22.61
CA THR A 378 11.47 -14.87 -23.08
C THR A 378 11.70 -13.95 -21.87
N PRO A 379 12.83 -13.24 -21.79
CA PRO A 379 13.10 -12.33 -20.67
C PRO A 379 12.21 -11.09 -20.76
N TYR A 380 11.32 -10.93 -19.78
CA TYR A 380 10.50 -9.72 -19.63
C TYR A 380 11.39 -8.55 -19.16
N LYS A 381 11.50 -7.51 -19.99
CA LYS A 381 12.07 -6.22 -19.61
C LYS A 381 11.11 -5.50 -18.66
N CYS A 382 11.56 -5.23 -17.45
CA CYS A 382 10.84 -4.41 -16.47
C CYS A 382 10.69 -2.97 -16.99
N PRO A 383 9.45 -2.43 -17.15
CA PRO A 383 9.22 -1.07 -17.58
C PRO A 383 9.19 -0.12 -16.38
N CYS A 384 10.29 -0.05 -15.62
CA CYS A 384 10.45 0.94 -14.56
C CYS A 384 11.78 1.68 -14.80
N LYS A 385 11.79 2.57 -15.79
CA LYS A 385 12.71 3.71 -15.79
C LYS A 385 11.96 4.89 -15.18
N ILE A 386 12.34 5.28 -13.98
CA ILE A 386 12.08 6.60 -13.41
C ILE A 386 13.30 7.46 -13.74
#